data_AF-A0A8X6F8D1-F1
#
_entry.id   AF-A0A8X6F8D1-F1
#
_cell.length_a   1.000
_cell.length_b   1.000
_cell.length_c   1.000
_cell.angle_alpha   90.00
_cell.angle_beta   90.00
_cell.angle_gamma   90.00
#
_symmetry.space_group_name_H-M   'P 1'
#
loop_
_entity.id
_entity.type
_entity.pdbx_description
1 polymer ?
#
loop_
_entity_poly.entity_id
_entity_poly.type
_entity_poly.pdbx_seq_one_letter_code
_entity_poly.pdbx_strand_id
1 'polypeptide(L)'
;MYQVFKDKGLLFQEITLAKSFADGQQITGEALTTQVMIEIQGRSILTRFIILPKAKRNRTLLGTDFLSSAGLVLDVKNACWYFWDNPTHKYPFGEELDTPRPHS
;
A
#
# COMPACT_ATOMS: atom_id res chain seq x y z
N MET A 1 9.15 1.12 -0.21
CA MET A 1 8.67 1.41 1.16
C MET A 1 9.64 0.97 2.25
N TYR A 2 10.15 -0.27 2.28
CA TYR A 2 11.05 -0.71 3.37
C TYR A 2 12.25 0.21 3.63
N GLN A 3 12.99 0.58 2.58
CA GLN A 3 14.14 1.48 2.73
C GLN A 3 13.72 2.87 3.23
N VAL A 4 12.65 3.44 2.67
CA VAL A 4 12.08 4.72 3.12
C VAL A 4 11.71 4.69 4.61
N PHE A 5 11.13 3.58 5.08
CA PHE A 5 10.77 3.45 6.48
C PHE A 5 11.99 3.31 7.39
N LYS A 6 13.01 2.58 6.93
CA LYS A 6 14.31 2.49 7.62
C LYS A 6 15.00 3.84 7.72
N ASP A 7 15.05 4.60 6.64
CA ASP A 7 15.70 5.92 6.59
C ASP A 7 14.97 6.92 7.49
N LYS A 8 13.66 6.75 7.68
CA LYS A 8 12.84 7.50 8.65
C LYS A 8 12.97 7.00 10.10
N GLY A 9 13.78 5.98 10.37
CA GLY A 9 14.01 5.44 11.71
C GLY A 9 12.81 4.69 12.29
N LEU A 10 11.88 4.20 11.47
CA LEU A 10 10.75 3.41 11.94
C LEU A 10 11.23 2.07 12.51
N LEU A 11 10.64 1.69 13.64
CA LEU A 11 10.83 0.36 14.22
C LEU A 11 9.93 -0.66 13.53
N PHE A 12 10.43 -1.89 13.42
CA PHE A 12 9.72 -3.01 12.83
C PHE A 12 9.60 -4.13 13.85
N GLN A 13 8.47 -4.82 13.81
CA GLN A 13 8.24 -6.05 14.58
C GLN A 13 8.33 -7.23 13.63
N GLU A 14 9.01 -8.30 14.04
CA GLU A 14 8.99 -9.56 13.32
C GLU A 14 7.68 -10.30 13.57
N ILE A 15 7.08 -10.82 12.50
CA ILE A 15 5.86 -11.60 12.54
C ILE A 15 6.00 -12.83 11.64
N THR A 16 5.34 -13.92 12.01
CA THR A 16 5.13 -15.06 11.11
C THR A 16 3.82 -14.83 10.36
N LEU A 17 3.89 -14.75 9.03
CA LEU A 17 2.74 -14.56 8.18
C LEU A 17 2.38 -15.88 7.50
N ALA A 18 1.10 -16.21 7.49
CA ALA A 18 0.50 -17.26 6.66
C ALA A 18 -0.73 -16.66 5.97
N LYS A 19 -0.52 -15.84 4.93
CA LYS A 19 -1.59 -15.07 4.31
C LYS A 19 -1.46 -15.02 2.78
N SER A 20 -2.60 -15.04 2.11
CA SER A 20 -2.73 -14.72 0.69
C SER A 20 -2.82 -13.20 0.50
N PHE A 21 -1.98 -12.65 -0.35
CA PHE A 21 -1.96 -11.23 -0.70
C PHE A 21 -2.91 -10.92 -1.86
N ALA A 22 -3.13 -9.62 -2.08
CA ALA A 22 -4.01 -9.12 -3.14
C ALA A 22 -3.55 -9.52 -4.56
N ASP A 23 -2.26 -9.79 -4.73
CA ASP A 23 -1.69 -10.31 -5.99
C ASP A 23 -1.77 -11.84 -6.11
N GLY A 24 -2.46 -12.51 -5.17
CA GLY A 24 -2.62 -13.95 -5.13
C GLY A 24 -1.41 -14.69 -4.59
N GLN A 25 -0.31 -14.00 -4.23
CA GLN A 25 0.83 -14.66 -3.61
C GLN A 25 0.45 -15.17 -2.23
N GLN A 26 0.75 -16.43 -1.96
CA GLN A 26 0.68 -16.97 -0.61
C GLN A 26 2.09 -16.98 -0.04
N ILE A 27 2.23 -16.35 1.12
CA ILE A 27 3.50 -16.39 1.85
C ILE A 27 3.23 -16.99 3.21
N THR A 28 3.95 -18.08 3.46
CA THR A 28 4.18 -18.68 4.76
C THR A 28 5.64 -18.41 5.14
N GLY A 29 5.86 -17.48 6.07
CA GLY A 29 7.22 -17.13 6.49
C GLY A 29 7.32 -15.86 7.33
N GLU A 30 8.56 -15.50 7.67
CA GLU A 30 8.88 -14.30 8.44
C GLU A 30 8.67 -13.04 7.60
N ALA A 31 7.95 -12.09 8.18
CA ALA A 31 7.73 -10.76 7.65
C ALA A 31 7.99 -9.72 8.74
N LEU A 32 8.14 -8.47 8.31
CA LEU A 32 8.23 -7.34 9.22
C LEU A 32 6.91 -6.56 9.18
N THR A 33 6.48 -6.04 10.31
CA THR A 33 5.31 -5.16 10.40
C THR A 33 5.65 -3.86 11.10
N THR A 34 5.03 -2.78 10.66
CA THR A 34 5.10 -1.48 11.32
C THR A 34 3.79 -0.73 11.11
N GLN A 35 3.50 0.24 11.98
CA GLN A 35 2.35 1.12 11.85
C GLN A 35 2.82 2.52 11.49
N VAL A 36 2.22 3.09 10.44
CA VAL A 36 2.59 4.39 9.92
C VAL A 36 1.32 5.20 9.72
N MET A 37 1.32 6.43 10.24
CA MET A 37 0.32 7.42 9.87
C MET A 37 0.60 7.86 8.43
N ILE A 38 -0.33 7.59 7.52
CA ILE A 38 -0.24 8.06 6.15
C ILE A 38 -1.24 9.19 5.94
N GLU A 39 -0.87 10.15 5.11
CA GLU A 39 -1.76 11.22 4.70
C GLU A 39 -2.24 10.99 3.27
N ILE A 40 -3.56 10.99 3.08
CA ILE A 40 -4.21 10.88 1.78
C ILE A 40 -5.25 11.97 1.67
N GLN A 41 -5.02 12.92 0.77
CA GLN A 41 -5.96 14.01 0.47
C GLN A 41 -6.49 14.71 1.74
N GLY A 42 -5.58 15.03 2.67
CA GLY A 42 -5.91 15.69 3.94
C GLY A 42 -6.43 14.77 5.05
N ARG A 43 -6.51 13.45 4.84
CA ARG A 43 -6.89 12.48 5.87
C ARG A 43 -5.66 11.74 6.39
N SER A 44 -5.51 11.72 7.70
CA SER A 44 -4.50 10.94 8.42
C SER A 44 -5.04 9.56 8.78
N ILE A 45 -4.44 8.50 8.24
CA ILE A 45 -4.89 7.11 8.42
C ILE A 45 -3.76 6.29 9.02
N LEU A 46 -4.00 5.68 10.20
CA LEU A 46 -3.05 4.73 10.79
C LEU A 46 -3.09 3.42 10.00
N THR A 47 -2.01 3.13 9.29
CA THR A 47 -1.93 1.96 8.41
C THR A 47 -0.86 1.00 8.88
N ARG A 48 -1.23 -0.28 8.98
CA ARG A 48 -0.27 -1.36 9.22
C ARG A 48 0.35 -1.78 7.89
N PHE A 49 1.67 -1.69 7.78
CA PHE A 49 2.43 -2.18 6.64
C PHE A 49 3.02 -3.54 6.96
N ILE A 50 2.85 -4.49 6.04
CA ILE A 50 3.57 -5.76 6.03
C ILE A 50 4.69 -5.63 5.00
N ILE A 51 5.91 -5.93 5.43
CA ILE A 51 7.13 -5.80 4.65
C ILE A 51 7.72 -7.18 4.49
N LEU A 52 7.96 -7.53 3.24
CA LEU A 52 8.52 -8.81 2.83
C LEU A 52 9.96 -8.56 2.38
N PRO A 53 10.95 -8.57 3.29
CA PRO A 53 12.31 -8.13 2.97
C PRO A 53 12.99 -9.01 1.91
N LYS A 54 12.51 -10.24 1.69
CA LYS A 54 13.02 -11.21 0.72
C LYS A 54 12.28 -11.18 -0.63
N ALA A 55 11.27 -10.32 -0.82
CA ALA A 55 10.50 -10.26 -2.05
C ALA A 55 11.34 -9.65 -3.19
N LYS A 56 11.43 -10.34 -4.33
CA LYS A 56 12.18 -9.88 -5.52
C LYS A 56 11.50 -8.69 -6.24
N ARG A 57 10.21 -8.47 -6.00
CA ARG A 57 9.43 -7.33 -6.51
C ARG A 57 8.93 -6.50 -5.33
N ASN A 58 9.48 -5.31 -5.17
CA ASN A 58 9.16 -4.37 -4.08
C ASN A 58 7.98 -3.45 -4.40
N ARG A 59 7.02 -3.89 -5.23
CA ARG A 59 5.78 -3.13 -5.45
C ARG A 59 4.96 -3.19 -4.16
N THR A 60 4.59 -2.03 -3.64
CA THR A 60 3.71 -1.95 -2.46
C THR A 60 2.30 -2.27 -2.92
N LEU A 61 1.69 -3.29 -2.31
CA LEU A 61 0.30 -3.65 -2.57
C LEU A 61 -0.60 -3.00 -1.53
N LEU A 62 -1.75 -2.52 -1.97
CA LEU A 62 -2.82 -2.05 -1.09
C LEU A 62 -3.78 -3.21 -0.85
N GLY A 63 -3.91 -3.61 0.40
CA GLY A 63 -4.84 -4.64 0.81
C GLY A 63 -6.27 -4.12 0.90
N THR A 64 -7.23 -5.03 0.88
CA THR A 64 -8.65 -4.71 1.12
C THR A 64 -8.90 -4.19 2.52
N ASP A 65 -8.07 -4.61 3.49
CA ASP A 65 -8.07 -4.09 4.86
C ASP A 65 -7.75 -2.59 4.91
N PHE A 66 -6.75 -2.16 4.14
CA PHE A 66 -6.42 -0.75 3.97
C PHE A 66 -7.55 0.04 3.31
N LEU A 67 -8.10 -0.47 2.19
CA LEU A 67 -9.20 0.21 1.50
C LEU A 67 -10.40 0.41 2.43
N SER A 68 -10.73 -0.61 3.22
CA SER A 68 -11.80 -0.58 4.20
C SER A 68 -11.53 0.44 5.32
N SER A 69 -10.33 0.41 5.95
CA SER A 69 -10.00 1.31 7.06
C SER A 69 -9.88 2.77 6.64
N ALA A 70 -9.38 3.02 5.42
CA ALA A 70 -9.28 4.35 4.82
C ALA A 70 -10.63 4.85 4.29
N GLY A 71 -11.64 3.98 4.21
CA GLY A 71 -12.93 4.32 3.65
C GLY A 71 -12.86 4.63 2.16
N LEU A 72 -11.99 3.93 1.42
CA LEU A 72 -11.77 4.14 -0.01
C LEU A 72 -12.68 3.23 -0.83
N VAL A 73 -13.32 3.80 -1.83
CA VAL A 73 -14.05 3.08 -2.86
C VAL A 73 -13.31 3.21 -4.18
N LEU A 74 -13.05 2.07 -4.83
CA LEU A 74 -12.43 2.00 -6.14
C LEU A 74 -13.53 1.83 -7.20
N ASP A 75 -13.68 2.82 -8.07
CA ASP A 75 -14.58 2.79 -9.23
C ASP A 75 -13.75 2.50 -10.48
N VAL A 76 -13.54 1.20 -10.70
CA VAL A 76 -12.71 0.69 -11.80
C VAL A 76 -13.28 1.08 -13.15
N LYS A 77 -14.61 1.14 -13.28
CA LYS A 77 -15.29 1.50 -14.54
C LYS A 77 -14.95 2.92 -14.96
N ASN A 78 -14.90 3.85 -14.01
CA ASN A 78 -14.62 5.26 -14.27
C ASN A 78 -13.15 5.64 -13.99
N ALA A 79 -12.26 4.65 -13.79
CA ALA A 79 -10.85 4.84 -13.49
C ALA A 79 -10.58 5.86 -12.37
N CYS A 80 -11.39 5.81 -11.31
CA CYS A 80 -11.30 6.76 -10.21
C CYS A 80 -11.52 6.09 -8.85
N TRP A 81 -11.17 6.81 -7.80
CA TRP A 81 -11.47 6.44 -6.43
C TRP A 81 -12.06 7.63 -5.68
N TYR A 82 -12.78 7.35 -4.61
CA TYR A 82 -13.35 8.37 -3.74
C TYR A 82 -13.46 7.86 -2.31
N PHE A 83 -13.66 8.78 -1.37
CA PHE A 83 -14.00 8.39 0.00
C PHE A 83 -15.48 8.07 0.09
N TRP A 84 -15.83 6.98 0.78
CA TRP A 84 -17.20 6.50 0.90
C TRP A 84 -18.18 7.56 1.45
N ASP A 85 -17.69 8.45 2.33
CA ASP A 85 -18.43 9.53 2.98
C ASP A 85 -18.51 10.81 2.12
N ASN A 86 -17.81 10.85 0.99
CA ASN A 86 -17.87 11.96 0.02
C ASN A 86 -17.79 11.44 -1.44
N PRO A 87 -18.85 10.77 -1.93
CA PRO A 87 -18.83 10.11 -3.24
C PRO A 87 -18.86 11.07 -4.44
N THR A 88 -19.17 12.35 -4.22
CA THR A 88 -19.19 13.38 -5.26
C THR A 88 -17.79 13.89 -5.61
N HIS A 89 -16.84 13.80 -4.67
CA HIS A 89 -15.47 14.22 -4.88
C HIS A 89 -14.60 13.01 -5.26
N LYS A 90 -14.28 12.90 -6.55
CA LYS A 90 -13.56 11.76 -7.12
C LYS A 90 -12.14 12.15 -7.52
N TYR A 91 -11.21 11.22 -7.30
CA TYR A 91 -9.82 11.34 -7.68
C TYR A 91 -9.51 10.34 -8.80
N PRO A 92 -8.81 10.73 -9.87
CA PRO A 92 -8.40 9.78 -10.90
C PRO A 92 -7.41 8.76 -10.32
N PHE A 93 -7.37 7.56 -10.88
CA PHE A 93 -6.22 6.66 -10.66
C PHE A 93 -4.95 7.33 -11.19
N GLY A 94 -3.83 7.14 -10.49
CA GLY A 94 -2.54 7.65 -10.96
C GLY A 94 -2.12 6.92 -12.24
N GLU A 95 -1.63 7.68 -13.22
CA GLU A 95 -0.96 7.12 -14.39
C GLU A 95 0.43 6.58 -13.98
N GLU A 96 0.84 5.44 -14.55
CA GLU A 96 2.23 4.99 -14.44
C GLU A 96 3.07 6.01 -15.21
N LEU A 97 3.79 6.91 -14.51
CA LEU A 97 4.72 7.82 -15.16
C LEU A 97 5.73 6.95 -15.92
N ASP A 98 5.72 7.03 -17.24
CA ASP A 98 6.65 6.33 -18.12
C ASP A 98 8.05 6.92 -17.89
N THR A 99 8.74 6.45 -16.84
CA THR A 99 10.10 6.88 -16.57
C THR A 99 10.97 6.28 -17.68
N PRO A 100 11.65 7.10 -18.51
CA PRO A 100 12.48 6.57 -19.58
C PRO A 100 13.52 5.64 -18.99
N ARG A 101 13.59 4.41 -19.52
CA ARG A 101 14.62 3.44 -19.15
C ARG A 101 15.99 4.09 -19.40
N PRO A 102 16.92 4.13 -18.42
CA PRO A 102 18.27 4.57 -18.69
C PRO A 102 18.86 3.62 -19.74
N HIS A 103 19.26 4.19 -20.88
CA HIS A 103 19.99 3.47 -21.90
C HIS A 103 21.33 2.99 -21.32
N SER A 104 21.60 1.71 -21.54
CA SER A 104 22.79 0.97 -21.14
C SER A 104 24.10 1.62 -21.60
#